data_AF-C4J8I7-F1
#
_entry.id   AF-C4J8I7-F1
#
_cell.length_a   1.000
_cell.length_b   1.000
_cell.length_c   1.000
_cell.angle_alpha   90.00
_cell.angle_beta   90.00
_cell.angle_gamma   90.00
#
_symmetry.space_group_name_H-M   'P 1'
#
loop_
_entity.id
_entity.type
_entity.pdbx_description
1 polymer ?
#
loop_
_entity_poly.entity_id
_entity_poly.type
_entity_poly.pdbx_seq_one_letter_code
_entity_poly.pdbx_strand_id
1 'polypeptide(L)'
;MTDPQQIVPFYKTFNGKKWEKFNSEKVASLAYARIQGRNALIAHFQNSSLMNEEKWCRPMLFHKDGPNAGDQEPFPVGNNVRSRSGRNRPLSSGSETTKEASPSTSPN
;
A
#
# COMPACT_ATOMS: atom_id res chain seq x y z
N MET A 1 -16.32 5.31 -10.50
CA MET A 1 -16.01 3.90 -10.09
C MET A 1 -16.57 3.48 -8.73
N THR A 2 -17.37 4.30 -8.03
CA THR A 2 -17.81 4.02 -6.64
C THR A 2 -19.27 3.59 -6.52
N ASP A 3 -19.91 3.22 -7.62
CA ASP A 3 -21.31 2.80 -7.62
C ASP A 3 -21.46 1.42 -6.90
N PRO A 4 -22.30 1.32 -5.85
CA PRO A 4 -22.56 0.06 -5.16
C PRO A 4 -23.03 -1.07 -6.09
N GLN A 5 -23.65 -0.77 -7.24
CA GLN A 5 -24.06 -1.80 -8.20
C GLN A 5 -22.89 -2.62 -8.74
N GLN A 6 -21.67 -2.06 -8.75
CA GLN A 6 -20.46 -2.75 -9.18
C GLN A 6 -20.05 -3.89 -8.24
N ILE A 7 -20.58 -3.92 -7.01
CA ILE A 7 -20.33 -5.01 -6.05
C ILE A 7 -20.98 -6.30 -6.52
N VAL A 8 -22.14 -6.24 -7.18
CA VAL A 8 -22.90 -7.42 -7.63
C VAL A 8 -22.13 -8.29 -8.62
N PRO A 9 -21.61 -7.77 -9.76
CA PRO A 9 -20.81 -8.58 -10.68
C PRO A 9 -19.51 -9.06 -10.03
N PHE A 10 -18.88 -8.26 -9.17
CA PHE A 10 -17.69 -8.68 -8.41
C PHE A 10 -18.00 -9.88 -7.49
N TYR A 11 -19.10 -9.82 -6.74
CA TYR A 11 -19.55 -10.91 -5.86
C TYR A 11 -19.82 -12.19 -6.64
N LYS A 12 -20.61 -12.12 -7.72
CA LYS A 12 -20.90 -13.29 -8.57
C LYS A 12 -19.63 -13.90 -9.18
N THR A 13 -18.63 -13.08 -9.45
CA THR A 13 -17.39 -13.51 -10.08
C THR A 13 -16.46 -14.21 -9.11
N PHE A 14 -16.39 -13.79 -7.84
CA PHE A 14 -15.36 -14.29 -6.91
C PHE A 14 -15.91 -15.12 -5.75
N ASN A 15 -17.09 -14.81 -5.23
CA ASN A 15 -17.59 -15.47 -4.02
C ASN A 15 -17.79 -16.98 -4.23
N GLY A 16 -17.27 -17.79 -3.31
CA GLY A 16 -17.35 -19.26 -3.39
C GLY A 16 -16.34 -19.91 -4.33
N LYS A 17 -15.49 -19.14 -5.03
CA LYS A 17 -14.44 -19.69 -5.91
C LYS A 17 -13.12 -19.88 -5.16
N LYS A 18 -12.36 -20.92 -5.53
CA LYS A 18 -11.02 -21.16 -5.02
C LYS A 18 -10.00 -20.23 -5.67
N TRP A 19 -8.94 -19.87 -4.94
CA TRP A 19 -7.81 -19.16 -5.53
C TRP A 19 -6.99 -20.11 -6.40
N GLU A 20 -6.91 -19.81 -7.69
CA GLU A 20 -6.29 -20.70 -8.69
C GLU A 20 -4.76 -20.80 -8.56
N LYS A 21 -4.12 -19.80 -7.93
CA LYS A 21 -2.67 -19.73 -7.80
C LYS A 21 -2.19 -20.36 -6.49
N PHE A 22 -0.92 -20.74 -6.48
CA PHE A 22 -0.19 -21.22 -5.30
C PHE A 22 -0.74 -22.52 -4.68
N ASN A 23 -1.44 -23.36 -5.47
CA ASN A 23 -2.11 -24.58 -4.98
C ASN A 23 -3.00 -24.31 -3.76
N SER A 24 -3.65 -23.14 -3.72
CA SER A 24 -4.39 -22.72 -2.55
C SER A 24 -5.74 -23.41 -2.47
N GLU A 25 -6.07 -23.95 -1.30
CA GLU A 25 -7.41 -24.48 -1.01
C GLU A 25 -8.40 -23.40 -0.54
N LYS A 26 -7.91 -22.17 -0.33
CA LYS A 26 -8.73 -21.06 0.17
C LYS A 26 -9.85 -20.73 -0.82
N VAL A 27 -11.05 -20.57 -0.29
CA VAL A 27 -12.25 -20.15 -1.02
C VAL A 27 -12.51 -18.67 -0.72
N ALA A 28 -12.73 -17.85 -1.75
CA ALA A 28 -13.00 -16.44 -1.58
C ALA A 28 -14.42 -16.22 -1.01
N SER A 29 -14.52 -15.33 -0.02
CA SER A 29 -15.78 -14.92 0.60
C SER A 29 -15.80 -13.40 0.73
N LEU A 30 -16.95 -12.80 0.46
CA LEU A 30 -17.12 -11.34 0.52
C LEU A 30 -18.07 -10.96 1.66
N ALA A 31 -17.74 -9.88 2.34
CA ALA A 31 -18.56 -9.24 3.36
C ALA A 31 -18.30 -7.73 3.35
N TYR A 32 -19.22 -6.94 3.90
CA TYR A 32 -19.00 -5.51 4.07
C TYR A 32 -17.91 -5.26 5.12
N ALA A 33 -17.00 -4.34 4.81
CA ALA A 33 -15.98 -3.90 5.76
C ALA A 33 -16.60 -3.16 6.95
N ARG A 34 -15.92 -3.21 8.10
CA ARG A 34 -16.33 -2.45 9.30
C ARG A 34 -16.25 -0.93 9.10
N ILE A 35 -15.24 -0.47 8.37
CA ILE A 35 -15.05 0.94 8.03
C ILE A 35 -15.53 1.13 6.61
N GLN A 36 -16.50 2.02 6.41
CA GLN A 36 -17.17 2.25 5.14
C GLN A 36 -16.91 3.67 4.64
N GLY A 37 -16.70 3.79 3.32
CA GLY A 37 -16.49 5.08 2.64
C GLY A 37 -15.03 5.52 2.54
N ARG A 38 -14.71 6.18 1.42
CA ARG A 38 -13.35 6.65 1.08
C ARG A 38 -12.74 7.55 2.16
N ASN A 39 -13.48 8.55 2.62
CA ASN A 39 -12.98 9.53 3.59
C ASN A 39 -12.73 8.89 4.96
N ALA A 40 -13.57 7.94 5.38
CA ALA A 40 -13.38 7.21 6.63
C ALA A 40 -12.15 6.31 6.57
N LEU A 41 -11.92 5.63 5.44
CA LEU A 41 -10.71 4.84 5.20
C LEU A 41 -9.45 5.72 5.20
N ILE A 42 -9.50 6.89 4.54
CA ILE A 42 -8.42 7.87 4.58
C ILE A 42 -8.11 8.28 6.02
N ALA A 43 -9.13 8.73 6.76
CA ALA A 43 -8.97 9.16 8.15
C ALA A 43 -8.41 8.05 9.06
N HIS A 44 -8.78 6.80 8.79
CA HIS A 44 -8.30 5.64 9.53
C HIS A 44 -6.80 5.39 9.33
N PHE A 45 -6.30 5.54 8.09
CA PHE A 45 -4.92 5.21 7.75
C PHE A 45 -3.95 6.40 7.70
N GLN A 46 -4.42 7.64 7.53
CA GLN A 46 -3.56 8.81 7.33
C GLN A 46 -2.52 9.05 8.45
N ASN A 47 -2.85 8.68 9.69
CA ASN A 47 -1.95 8.79 10.85
C ASN A 47 -1.45 7.42 11.34
N SER A 48 -1.76 6.34 10.62
CA SER A 48 -1.33 4.99 10.96
C SER A 48 0.15 4.83 10.69
N SER A 49 0.84 4.11 11.57
CA SER A 49 2.25 3.75 11.38
C SER A 49 2.51 2.93 10.12
N LEU A 50 1.45 2.38 9.50
CA LEU A 50 1.50 1.74 8.19
C LEU A 50 2.05 2.69 7.09
N MET A 51 1.84 4.00 7.23
CA MET A 51 2.34 4.99 6.26
C MET A 51 3.87 5.12 6.26
N ASN A 52 4.54 4.61 7.30
CA ASN A 52 6.01 4.56 7.38
C ASN A 52 6.63 3.29 6.77
N GLU A 53 5.81 2.31 6.33
CA GLU A 53 6.30 1.09 5.68
C GLU A 53 6.72 1.33 4.21
N GLU A 54 7.22 0.30 3.55
CA GLU A 54 7.50 0.34 2.11
C GLU A 54 6.26 0.69 1.27
N LYS A 55 6.46 1.35 0.13
CA LYS A 55 5.36 1.86 -0.72
C LYS A 55 4.35 0.78 -1.11
N TRP A 56 4.80 -0.45 -1.34
CA TRP A 56 3.96 -1.60 -1.73
C TRP A 56 3.11 -2.17 -0.57
N CYS A 57 3.42 -1.80 0.68
CA CYS A 57 2.65 -2.16 1.87
C CYS A 57 1.63 -1.09 2.27
N ARG A 58 1.65 0.09 1.65
CA ARG A 58 0.78 1.22 2.00
C ARG A 58 -0.58 1.08 1.32
N PRO A 59 -1.64 1.66 1.88
CA PRO A 59 -2.93 1.72 1.21
C PRO A 59 -2.82 2.51 -0.10
N MET A 60 -3.51 2.02 -1.13
CA MET A 60 -3.60 2.70 -2.43
C MET A 60 -4.93 3.43 -2.55
N LEU A 61 -4.88 4.60 -3.20
CA LEU A 61 -6.04 5.40 -3.54
C LEU A 61 -6.09 5.57 -5.05
N PHE A 62 -7.30 5.64 -5.59
CA PHE A 62 -7.54 5.88 -7.01
C PHE A 62 -8.54 7.03 -7.16
N HIS A 63 -8.39 7.80 -8.23
CA HIS A 63 -9.35 8.84 -8.57
C HIS A 63 -10.72 8.22 -8.86
N LYS A 64 -11.75 8.73 -8.20
CA LYS A 64 -13.10 8.15 -8.26
C LYS A 64 -13.84 8.43 -9.56
N ASP A 65 -13.68 9.64 -10.08
CA ASP A 65 -14.47 10.27 -11.14
C ASP A 65 -13.59 11.22 -11.97
N GLY A 66 -14.09 11.65 -13.14
CA GLY A 66 -13.41 12.58 -14.03
C GLY A 66 -12.49 11.90 -15.06
N PRO A 67 -11.72 12.68 -15.84
CA PRO A 67 -10.89 12.15 -16.92
C PRO A 67 -9.78 11.21 -16.44
N ASN A 68 -9.37 11.33 -15.18
CA ASN A 68 -8.33 10.51 -14.56
C ASN A 68 -8.91 9.35 -13.73
N ALA A 69 -10.21 9.03 -13.86
CA ALA A 69 -10.85 7.98 -13.06
C ALA A 69 -10.15 6.63 -13.28
N GLY A 70 -9.75 6.00 -12.17
CA GLY A 70 -8.98 4.74 -12.19
C GLY A 70 -7.46 4.94 -12.08
N ASP A 71 -6.95 6.15 -12.30
CA ASP A 71 -5.53 6.43 -12.07
C ASP A 71 -5.21 6.49 -10.58
N GLN A 72 -4.03 5.99 -10.23
CA GLN A 72 -3.54 6.00 -8.84
C GLN A 72 -3.31 7.43 -8.36
N GLU A 73 -3.81 7.73 -7.18
CA GLU A 73 -3.63 9.00 -6.48
C GLU A 73 -2.71 8.79 -5.26
N PRO A 74 -1.82 9.75 -4.93
CA PRO A 74 -1.06 9.71 -3.70
C PRO A 74 -1.98 9.65 -2.48
N PHE A 75 -1.66 8.77 -1.53
CA PHE A 75 -2.42 8.70 -0.28
C PHE A 75 -2.11 9.94 0.59
N PRO A 76 -3.12 10.65 1.13
CA PRO A 76 -2.89 11.79 2.01
C PRO A 76 -2.30 11.33 3.35
N VAL A 77 -1.06 11.72 3.61
CA VAL A 77 -0.35 11.41 4.85
C VAL A 77 -0.62 12.53 5.85
N GLY A 78 -1.13 12.18 7.03
CA GLY A 78 -1.36 13.15 8.10
C GLY A 78 -0.05 13.55 8.77
N ASN A 79 -0.03 14.73 9.40
CA ASN A 79 1.18 15.30 10.01
C ASN A 79 1.68 14.51 11.24
N ASN A 80 0.84 13.63 11.81
CA ASN A 80 1.12 12.92 13.07
C ASN A 80 1.12 11.40 12.86
N VAL A 81 1.88 10.92 11.87
CA VAL A 81 2.04 9.48 11.64
C VAL A 81 2.69 8.83 12.84
N ARG A 82 2.00 7.87 13.45
CA ARG A 82 2.49 7.16 14.63
C ARG A 82 3.69 6.28 14.26
N SER A 83 4.65 6.12 15.18
CA SER A 83 5.67 5.08 15.03
C SER A 83 5.08 3.70 15.34
N ARG A 84 5.63 2.64 14.75
CA ARG A 84 5.27 1.27 15.15
C ARG A 84 5.88 1.00 16.52
N SER A 85 5.04 0.96 17.55
CA SER A 85 5.47 0.46 18.86
C SER A 85 5.88 -1.01 18.72
N GLY A 86 7.12 -1.34 19.10
CA GLY A 86 7.64 -2.72 19.11
C GLY A 86 8.73 -3.05 18.08
N ARG A 87 9.22 -2.10 17.27
CA ARG A 87 10.30 -2.35 16.31
C ARG A 87 11.66 -1.83 16.79
N ASN A 88 12.09 -2.23 17.99
CA ASN A 88 13.49 -2.10 18.44
C ASN A 88 14.36 -3.23 17.89
N ARG A 89 14.34 -3.48 16.58
CA ARG A 89 15.34 -4.34 15.95
C ARG A 89 16.12 -3.46 14.97
N PRO A 90 17.40 -3.16 15.22
CA PRO A 90 18.20 -2.50 14.21
C PRO A 90 18.28 -3.46 13.03
N LEU A 91 17.61 -3.13 11.93
CA LEU A 91 18.03 -3.66 10.65
C LEU A 91 19.37 -2.98 10.41
N SER A 92 20.45 -3.74 10.54
CA SER A 92 21.74 -3.38 9.96
C SER A 92 21.50 -3.13 8.48
N SER A 93 21.26 -1.87 8.13
CA SER A 93 21.41 -1.40 6.75
C SER A 93 22.88 -1.64 6.44
N GLY A 94 23.15 -2.73 5.70
CA GLY A 94 24.40 -2.87 4.99
C GLY A 94 24.46 -1.74 3.97
N SER A 95 24.99 -0.60 4.39
CA SER A 95 25.40 0.45 3.47
C SER A 95 26.59 -0.10 2.70
N GLU A 96 26.34 -0.52 1.45
CA GLU A 96 27.40 -0.69 0.47
C GLU A 96 28.20 0.62 0.43
N THR A 97 29.46 0.50 0.83
CA THR A 97 30.40 1.61 0.84
C THR A 97 30.83 1.82 -0.60
N THR A 98 30.21 2.76 -1.32
CA THR A 98 30.83 3.38 -2.49
C THR A 98 32.05 4.15 -2.00
N LYS A 99 33.20 3.48 -1.96
CA LYS A 99 34.50 4.16 -1.89
C LYS A 99 34.73 4.78 -3.26
N GLU A 100 34.44 6.06 -3.37
CA GLU A 100 34.93 6.89 -4.47
C GLU A 100 36.46 6.78 -4.55
N ALA A 101 36.93 6.51 -5.76
CA ALA A 101 38.33 6.50 -6.11
C ALA A 101 38.90 7.92 -5.97
N SER A 102 40.03 8.02 -5.27
CA SER A 102 40.82 9.24 -5.17
C SER A 102 41.36 9.68 -6.54
N PRO A 103 41.44 10.98 -6.85
CA PRO A 103 42.05 11.44 -8.10
C PRO A 103 43.57 11.33 -8.03
N SER A 104 44.16 10.75 -9.08
CA SER A 104 45.61 10.71 -9.29
C SER A 104 46.15 12.10 -9.65
N THR A 105 47.08 12.62 -8.87
CA THR A 105 47.97 13.71 -9.30
C THR A 105 49.29 13.12 -9.80
N SER A 106 49.56 13.28 -11.09
CA SER A 106 50.87 13.01 -11.71
C SER A 106 51.88 14.09 -11.34
N PRO A 107 53.20 13.76 -11.30
CA PRO A 107 54.24 14.72 -11.00
C PRO A 107 54.75 15.41 -12.28
N ASN A 108 55.12 16.69 -12.15
CA ASN A 108 56.26 17.29 -12.85
C ASN A 108 56.90 18.32 -11.93
#